data_AF-A0A2C9EDZ0-F1
#
_entry.id   AF-A0A2C9EDZ0-F1
#
_cell.length_a   1.000
_cell.length_b   1.000
_cell.length_c   1.000
_cell.angle_alpha   90.00
_cell.angle_beta   90.00
_cell.angle_gamma   90.00
#
_symmetry.space_group_name_H-M   'P 1'
#
loop_
_entity.id
_entity.type
_entity.pdbx_description
1 polymer ?
#
loop_
_entity_poly.entity_id
_entity_poly.type
_entity_poly.pdbx_seq_one_letter_code
_entity_poly.pdbx_strand_id
1 'polypeptide(L)'
;MSDQDRDNPRREFLRKSLTLIPVVTVASTGLGGSLLAAAPETAAAATPATPGKQPAGSGQGYEPGYFTAEEWAFIKAAVERLIPADEMGPGALEAGVPEYIDRQMNTPYAAGALWYMQGPFKADAAPEMGWQSKLVPKDIYRRGIAATDAWCKELKGQTFAAQDSATRDDLLKQLEAGTPQFDAVPAKLFFNLLLQNTKEGFFSDPIHGGNKGLVGWTLIGFPGARADFMDWVERNEQYPFPAVSIRGERA
;
A
#
# COMPACT_ATOMS: atom_id res chain seq x y z
N MET A 1 31.41 34.50 -23.43
CA MET A 1 30.65 35.48 -22.63
C MET A 1 29.47 35.93 -23.46
N SER A 2 28.28 35.49 -23.08
CA SER A 2 26.99 35.94 -23.64
C SER A 2 26.13 36.41 -22.46
N ASP A 3 25.62 37.64 -22.58
CA ASP A 3 24.95 38.45 -21.58
C ASP A 3 23.54 37.98 -21.19
N GLN A 4 23.41 36.86 -20.46
CA GLN A 4 22.12 36.44 -19.89
C GLN A 4 22.15 35.96 -18.43
N ASP A 5 23.23 36.23 -17.69
CA ASP A 5 23.39 35.72 -16.31
C ASP A 5 23.24 36.80 -15.21
N ARG A 6 22.53 37.90 -15.50
CA ARG A 6 22.24 38.98 -14.53
C ARG A 6 20.76 39.04 -14.21
N ASP A 7 20.29 38.12 -13.36
CA ASP A 7 19.21 38.37 -12.38
C ASP A 7 18.87 37.11 -11.58
N ASN A 8 19.67 36.80 -10.56
CA ASN A 8 19.19 35.92 -9.49
C ASN A 8 19.69 36.39 -8.10
N PRO A 9 18.95 37.31 -7.44
CA PRO A 9 19.35 37.87 -6.15
C PRO A 9 19.38 36.82 -5.03
N ARG A 10 18.71 35.67 -5.19
CA ARG A 10 18.70 34.57 -4.21
C ARG A 10 20.00 33.76 -4.22
N ARG A 11 20.67 33.67 -5.37
CA ARG A 11 21.95 32.96 -5.53
C ARG A 11 23.14 33.81 -5.01
N GLU A 12 23.03 35.13 -5.09
CA GLU A 12 24.04 36.05 -4.57
C GLU A 12 24.00 36.16 -3.04
N PHE A 13 22.80 36.11 -2.43
CA PHE A 13 22.62 36.08 -0.98
C PHE A 13 23.30 34.86 -0.35
N LEU A 14 23.12 33.66 -0.93
CA LEU A 14 23.73 32.43 -0.41
C LEU A 14 25.25 32.36 -0.56
N ARG A 15 25.83 33.05 -1.57
CA ARG A 15 27.29 33.16 -1.72
C ARG A 15 27.92 34.15 -0.74
N LYS A 16 27.17 35.14 -0.26
CA LYS A 16 27.67 36.18 0.66
C LYS A 16 27.54 35.80 2.14
N SER A 17 26.92 34.67 2.49
CA SER A 17 26.70 34.24 3.89
C SER A 17 27.74 33.26 4.46
N LEU A 18 28.82 32.94 3.75
CA LEU A 18 29.95 32.16 4.29
C LEU A 18 30.93 33.09 5.02
N THR A 19 30.72 33.29 6.32
CA THR A 19 31.66 33.99 7.19
C THR A 19 32.24 33.04 8.22
N LEU A 20 33.51 32.68 7.98
CA LEU A 20 34.63 32.66 8.93
C LEU A 20 34.47 31.87 10.23
N ILE A 21 35.03 30.64 10.25
CA ILE A 21 35.52 29.99 11.48
C ILE A 21 37.00 30.39 11.64
N PRO A 22 37.40 31.18 12.66
CA PRO A 22 38.81 31.41 12.90
C PRO A 22 39.43 30.18 13.56
N VAL A 23 40.40 29.58 12.86
CA VAL A 23 41.36 28.62 13.39
C VAL A 23 42.32 29.36 14.32
N VAL A 24 42.43 28.94 15.58
CA VAL A 24 43.48 29.40 16.50
C VAL A 24 44.23 28.17 17.02
N THR A 25 45.54 28.14 16.78
CA THR A 25 46.46 27.14 17.35
C THR A 25 47.51 27.80 18.26
N VAL A 26 47.47 27.37 19.53
CA VAL A 26 48.57 27.09 20.50
C VAL A 26 49.56 28.18 20.91
N ALA A 27 49.59 28.54 22.21
CA ALA A 27 50.68 28.15 23.16
C ALA A 27 50.57 28.73 24.62
N SER A 28 50.60 27.78 25.58
CA SER A 28 51.26 27.77 26.91
C SER A 28 50.90 28.75 28.07
N THR A 29 50.34 28.21 29.16
CA THR A 29 50.90 28.03 30.54
C THR A 29 49.86 28.25 31.66
N GLY A 30 49.81 27.31 32.62
CA GLY A 30 49.46 27.61 34.02
C GLY A 30 48.11 27.11 34.59
N LEU A 31 48.16 25.91 35.20
CA LEU A 31 47.63 25.52 36.52
C LEU A 31 46.11 25.57 36.86
N GLY A 32 45.63 24.39 37.31
CA GLY A 32 44.42 24.19 38.14
C GLY A 32 43.21 23.77 37.32
N GLY A 33 42.56 22.62 37.47
CA GLY A 33 42.53 21.61 38.52
C GLY A 33 41.11 21.04 38.50
N SER A 34 40.94 19.80 38.03
CA SER A 34 39.80 18.91 38.34
C SER A 34 40.09 17.55 37.72
N LEU A 35 40.41 16.58 38.58
CA LEU A 35 40.56 15.18 38.24
C LEU A 35 39.18 14.54 38.18
N LEU A 36 38.76 14.11 37.00
CA LEU A 36 37.80 13.00 36.86
C LEU A 36 38.56 11.87 36.17
N ALA A 37 38.78 10.81 36.93
CA ALA A 37 39.48 9.62 36.48
C ALA A 37 38.70 8.93 35.36
N ALA A 38 39.33 8.79 34.20
CA ALA A 38 38.91 7.88 33.15
C ALA A 38 39.30 6.45 33.56
N ALA A 39 38.32 5.56 33.67
CA ALA A 39 38.55 4.13 33.64
C ALA A 39 38.79 3.68 32.18
N PRO A 40 39.64 2.68 31.92
CA PRO A 40 39.86 2.20 30.56
C PRO A 40 38.68 1.31 30.15
N GLU A 41 37.84 1.78 29.22
CA GLU A 41 36.96 0.87 28.49
C GLU A 41 37.81 0.09 27.49
N THR A 42 37.94 -1.21 27.76
CA THR A 42 38.41 -2.21 26.82
C THR A 42 37.64 -2.11 25.51
N ALA A 43 38.34 -1.78 24.43
CA ALA A 43 37.84 -1.87 23.07
C ALA A 43 37.49 -3.34 22.75
N ALA A 44 36.22 -3.68 22.87
CA ALA A 44 35.67 -4.90 22.30
C ALA A 44 35.54 -4.70 20.79
N ALA A 45 36.18 -5.58 20.02
CA ALA A 45 36.14 -5.61 18.57
C ALA A 45 34.68 -5.64 18.07
N ALA A 46 34.30 -4.63 17.29
CA ALA A 46 33.04 -4.60 16.59
C ALA A 46 33.07 -5.62 15.44
N THR A 47 32.43 -6.77 15.64
CA THR A 47 32.09 -7.71 14.57
C THR A 47 31.15 -7.03 13.57
N PRO A 48 31.31 -7.20 12.25
CA PRO A 48 30.38 -6.66 11.27
C PRO A 48 28.99 -7.27 11.51
N ALA A 49 28.00 -6.41 11.74
CA ALA A 49 26.60 -6.82 11.81
C ALA A 49 26.20 -7.40 10.44
N THR A 50 26.00 -8.70 10.38
CA THR A 50 25.23 -9.34 9.32
C THR A 50 23.85 -8.67 9.27
N PRO A 51 23.33 -8.26 8.10
CA PRO A 51 21.96 -7.78 8.00
C PRO A 51 21.05 -8.91 8.50
N GLY A 52 20.49 -8.71 9.69
CA GLY A 52 19.49 -9.59 10.24
C GLY A 52 18.33 -9.61 9.26
N LYS A 53 18.07 -10.78 8.67
CA LYS A 53 16.80 -11.11 8.06
C LYS A 53 15.76 -10.95 9.18
N GLN A 54 15.18 -9.76 9.30
CA GLN A 54 14.02 -9.56 10.15
C GLN A 54 12.99 -10.57 9.66
N PRO A 55 12.44 -11.42 10.55
CA PRO A 55 11.40 -12.32 10.15
C PRO A 55 10.27 -11.46 9.58
N ALA A 56 9.91 -11.72 8.32
CA ALA A 56 8.64 -11.30 7.76
C ALA A 56 7.59 -11.57 8.84
N GLY A 57 6.82 -10.53 9.19
CA GLY A 57 5.93 -10.50 10.35
C GLY A 57 5.33 -11.87 10.66
N SER A 58 5.78 -12.44 11.78
CA SER A 58 5.33 -13.72 12.28
C SER A 58 3.82 -13.70 12.50
N GLY A 59 3.08 -14.40 11.63
CA GLY A 59 2.05 -15.39 11.97
C GLY A 59 0.99 -15.13 13.05
N GLN A 60 0.81 -13.92 13.58
CA GLN A 60 -0.44 -13.56 14.24
C GLN A 60 -1.44 -13.27 13.14
N GLY A 61 -2.46 -14.13 13.02
CA GLY A 61 -3.55 -13.93 12.06
C GLY A 61 -4.14 -12.54 12.27
N TYR A 62 -4.22 -11.76 11.19
CA TYR A 62 -4.95 -10.50 11.22
C TYR A 62 -6.43 -10.79 11.50
N GLU A 63 -6.97 -10.16 12.55
CA GLU A 63 -8.40 -10.21 12.87
C GLU A 63 -9.09 -8.99 12.25
N PRO A 64 -10.12 -9.18 11.39
CA PRO A 64 -10.80 -8.08 10.73
C PRO A 64 -11.56 -7.22 11.74
N GLY A 65 -11.41 -5.90 11.62
CA GLY A 65 -12.15 -4.93 12.43
C GLY A 65 -13.49 -4.54 11.81
N TYR A 66 -13.62 -4.65 10.48
CA TYR A 66 -14.85 -4.35 9.77
C TYR A 66 -15.63 -5.62 9.44
N PHE A 67 -15.05 -6.55 8.67
CA PHE A 67 -15.77 -7.72 8.16
C PHE A 67 -16.13 -8.73 9.26
N THR A 68 -17.30 -9.38 9.15
CA THR A 68 -17.60 -10.57 9.97
C THR A 68 -16.74 -11.76 9.54
N ALA A 69 -16.75 -12.86 10.32
CA ALA A 69 -16.01 -14.07 9.96
C ALA A 69 -16.44 -14.65 8.59
N GLU A 70 -17.74 -14.61 8.27
CA GLU A 70 -18.30 -15.08 7.01
C GLU A 70 -17.91 -14.17 5.84
N GLU A 71 -18.03 -12.86 6.03
CA GLU A 71 -17.63 -11.88 5.02
C GLU A 71 -16.10 -11.91 4.80
N TRP A 72 -15.33 -12.16 5.85
CA TRP A 72 -13.88 -12.33 5.74
C TRP A 72 -13.51 -13.57 4.93
N ALA A 73 -14.24 -14.67 5.11
CA ALA A 73 -14.08 -15.86 4.27
C ALA A 73 -14.40 -15.55 2.80
N PHE A 74 -15.46 -14.77 2.53
CA PHE A 74 -15.77 -14.27 1.19
C PHE A 74 -14.62 -13.46 0.60
N ILE A 75 -14.12 -12.45 1.32
CA ILE A 75 -13.07 -11.56 0.84
C ILE A 75 -11.82 -12.36 0.48
N LYS A 76 -11.35 -13.24 1.37
CA LYS A 76 -10.20 -14.11 1.10
C LYS A 76 -10.42 -14.95 -0.15
N ALA A 77 -11.56 -15.65 -0.24
CA ALA A 77 -11.87 -16.51 -1.36
C ALA A 77 -11.97 -15.75 -2.68
N ALA A 78 -12.44 -14.50 -2.67
CA ALA A 78 -12.60 -13.69 -3.87
C ALA A 78 -11.26 -13.12 -4.35
N VAL A 79 -10.47 -12.51 -3.46
CA VAL A 79 -9.19 -11.90 -3.87
C VAL A 79 -8.16 -12.94 -4.30
N GLU A 80 -8.21 -14.16 -3.73
CA GLU A 80 -7.41 -15.31 -4.19
C GLU A 80 -7.67 -15.66 -5.66
N ARG A 81 -8.89 -15.44 -6.16
CA ARG A 81 -9.19 -15.67 -7.58
C ARG A 81 -8.81 -14.49 -8.46
N LEU A 82 -8.83 -13.27 -7.93
CA LEU A 82 -8.49 -12.06 -8.68
C LEU A 82 -6.99 -11.91 -8.93
N ILE A 83 -6.15 -12.22 -7.92
CA ILE A 83 -4.70 -12.32 -8.05
C ILE A 83 -4.26 -13.61 -7.33
N PRO A 84 -4.21 -14.75 -8.04
CA PRO A 84 -3.81 -16.03 -7.46
C PRO A 84 -2.31 -16.08 -7.21
N ALA A 85 -1.89 -16.95 -6.29
CA ALA A 85 -0.50 -17.39 -6.23
C ALA A 85 -0.26 -18.37 -7.39
N ASP A 86 0.78 -18.13 -8.18
CA ASP A 86 1.12 -18.92 -9.35
C ASP A 86 2.65 -18.93 -9.61
N GLU A 87 3.05 -19.35 -10.82
CA GLU A 87 4.46 -19.41 -11.21
C GLU A 87 5.17 -18.05 -11.18
N MET A 88 4.43 -16.94 -11.27
CA MET A 88 5.00 -15.59 -11.20
C MET A 88 5.23 -15.13 -9.76
N GLY A 89 4.60 -15.77 -8.77
CA GLY A 89 4.90 -15.54 -7.36
C GLY A 89 3.69 -15.52 -6.42
N PRO A 90 3.84 -14.88 -5.25
CA PRO A 90 2.80 -14.82 -4.23
C PRO A 90 1.56 -14.05 -4.71
N GLY A 91 0.38 -14.51 -4.30
CA GLY A 91 -0.90 -13.93 -4.68
C GLY A 91 -1.43 -12.89 -3.69
N ALA A 92 -2.70 -12.50 -3.86
CA ALA A 92 -3.38 -11.52 -3.02
C ALA A 92 -3.38 -11.88 -1.53
N LEU A 93 -3.46 -13.18 -1.20
CA LEU A 93 -3.48 -13.63 0.19
C LEU A 93 -2.13 -13.41 0.87
N GLU A 94 -1.05 -13.83 0.22
CA GLU A 94 0.32 -13.65 0.71
C GLU A 94 0.71 -12.18 0.78
N ALA A 95 0.24 -11.37 -0.18
CA ALA A 95 0.41 -9.93 -0.18
C ALA A 95 -0.37 -9.21 0.94
N GLY A 96 -1.29 -9.87 1.65
CA GLY A 96 -2.10 -9.24 2.69
C GLY A 96 -3.23 -8.35 2.15
N VAL A 97 -3.68 -8.56 0.92
CA VAL A 97 -4.78 -7.79 0.31
C VAL A 97 -6.06 -7.79 1.17
N PRO A 98 -6.51 -8.91 1.78
CA PRO A 98 -7.68 -8.88 2.66
C PRO A 98 -7.54 -7.87 3.80
N GLU A 99 -6.36 -7.81 4.43
CA GLU A 99 -6.09 -6.85 5.52
C GLU A 99 -6.18 -5.41 5.01
N TYR A 100 -5.58 -5.11 3.85
CA TYR A 100 -5.71 -3.80 3.22
C TYR A 100 -7.18 -3.41 3.07
N ILE A 101 -8.01 -4.28 2.48
CA ILE A 101 -9.43 -3.98 2.24
C ILE A 101 -10.15 -3.70 3.56
N ASP A 102 -9.97 -4.53 4.59
CA ASP A 102 -10.60 -4.34 5.90
C ASP A 102 -10.16 -3.03 6.57
N ARG A 103 -8.87 -2.71 6.53
CA ARG A 103 -8.36 -1.43 7.08
C ARG A 103 -8.94 -0.24 6.33
N GLN A 104 -9.05 -0.31 5.01
CA GLN A 104 -9.67 0.75 4.21
C GLN A 104 -11.15 0.95 4.56
N MET A 105 -11.88 -0.12 4.89
CA MET A 105 -13.28 -0.02 5.33
C MET A 105 -13.47 0.74 6.65
N ASN A 106 -12.41 0.87 7.45
CA ASN A 106 -12.39 1.62 8.69
C ASN A 106 -11.94 3.09 8.53
N THR A 107 -11.78 3.58 7.30
CA THR A 107 -11.33 4.96 7.01
C THR A 107 -12.48 5.90 6.62
N PRO A 108 -12.28 7.24 6.68
CA PRO A 108 -13.25 8.22 6.16
C PRO A 108 -13.62 8.03 4.69
N TYR A 109 -12.70 7.49 3.86
CA TYR A 109 -12.97 7.13 2.47
C TYR A 109 -14.15 6.15 2.37
N ALA A 110 -14.13 5.08 3.16
CA ALA A 110 -15.17 4.05 3.09
C ALA A 110 -16.53 4.51 3.65
N ALA A 111 -16.52 5.54 4.48
CA ALA A 111 -17.73 6.23 4.94
C ALA A 111 -18.25 7.28 3.94
N GLY A 112 -17.56 7.51 2.81
CA GLY A 112 -17.91 8.56 1.85
C GLY A 112 -17.66 9.98 2.37
N ALA A 113 -16.94 10.14 3.48
CA ALA A 113 -16.71 11.45 4.12
C ALA A 113 -15.79 12.37 3.31
N LEU A 114 -15.11 11.82 2.30
CA LEU A 114 -14.23 12.56 1.38
C LEU A 114 -14.93 12.92 0.06
N TRP A 115 -16.21 12.57 -0.10
CA TRP A 115 -16.95 12.71 -1.36
C TRP A 115 -18.16 13.62 -1.20
N TYR A 116 -18.60 14.21 -2.30
CA TYR A 116 -19.90 14.86 -2.35
C TYR A 116 -21.01 13.79 -2.47
N MET A 117 -21.66 13.49 -1.35
CA MET A 117 -22.70 12.44 -1.24
C MET A 117 -24.12 13.01 -1.14
N GLN A 118 -24.36 14.22 -1.65
CA GLN A 118 -25.73 14.76 -1.72
C GLN A 118 -26.34 14.46 -3.08
N GLY A 119 -27.63 14.13 -3.08
CA GLY A 119 -28.37 13.91 -4.31
C GLY A 119 -28.54 15.18 -5.15
N PRO A 120 -29.07 15.06 -6.38
CA PRO A 120 -29.60 13.82 -6.97
C PRO A 120 -28.51 12.87 -7.50
N PHE A 121 -28.73 11.57 -7.34
CA PHE A 121 -27.89 10.50 -7.88
C PHE A 121 -28.46 10.00 -9.21
N LYS A 122 -27.66 10.01 -10.27
CA LYS A 122 -28.11 9.58 -11.61
C LYS A 122 -27.37 8.32 -12.06
N ALA A 123 -28.02 7.17 -11.91
CA ALA A 123 -27.42 5.86 -12.24
C ALA A 123 -27.05 5.71 -13.72
N ASP A 124 -27.69 6.47 -14.61
CA ASP A 124 -27.51 6.49 -16.06
C ASP A 124 -26.58 7.63 -16.53
N ALA A 125 -25.99 8.40 -15.62
CA ALA A 125 -25.06 9.45 -15.98
C ALA A 125 -23.79 8.88 -16.61
N ALA A 126 -23.18 9.68 -17.49
CA ALA A 126 -21.94 9.31 -18.16
C ALA A 126 -20.80 9.11 -17.15
N PRO A 127 -19.86 8.18 -17.39
CA PRO A 127 -18.77 7.88 -16.44
C PRO A 127 -17.91 9.08 -16.04
N GLU A 128 -17.80 10.07 -16.93
CA GLU A 128 -17.05 11.32 -16.72
C GLU A 128 -17.67 12.20 -15.62
N MET A 129 -18.93 11.94 -15.24
CA MET A 129 -19.66 12.65 -14.18
C MET A 129 -19.32 12.14 -12.77
N GLY A 130 -18.32 11.27 -12.64
CA GLY A 130 -17.79 10.81 -11.36
C GLY A 130 -18.73 9.87 -10.61
N TRP A 131 -18.68 9.92 -9.27
CA TRP A 131 -19.45 9.01 -8.42
C TRP A 131 -20.93 9.39 -8.40
N GLN A 132 -21.78 8.49 -8.90
CA GLN A 132 -23.23 8.72 -9.04
C GLN A 132 -24.07 7.74 -8.20
N SER A 133 -23.45 6.98 -7.30
CA SER A 133 -24.15 6.07 -6.40
C SER A 133 -24.40 6.72 -5.04
N LYS A 134 -25.57 6.46 -4.45
CA LYS A 134 -25.86 6.81 -3.05
C LYS A 134 -25.13 5.92 -2.05
N LEU A 135 -24.61 4.79 -2.51
CA LEU A 135 -23.91 3.83 -1.66
C LEU A 135 -22.49 4.31 -1.42
N VAL A 136 -22.01 4.11 -0.20
CA VAL A 136 -20.60 4.31 0.17
C VAL A 136 -19.87 2.95 0.12
N PRO A 137 -18.52 2.92 0.05
CA PRO A 137 -17.77 1.68 -0.11
C PRO A 137 -18.12 0.61 0.93
N LYS A 138 -18.24 0.99 2.20
CA LYS A 138 -18.62 0.05 3.28
C LYS A 138 -19.97 -0.64 3.00
N ASP A 139 -20.97 0.12 2.54
CA ASP A 139 -22.30 -0.40 2.24
C ASP A 139 -22.29 -1.29 0.99
N ILE A 140 -21.47 -0.94 -0.01
CA ILE A 140 -21.29 -1.75 -1.22
C ILE A 140 -20.74 -3.13 -0.85
N TYR A 141 -19.74 -3.20 0.03
CA TYR A 141 -19.20 -4.49 0.49
C TYR A 141 -20.24 -5.32 1.24
N ARG A 142 -20.95 -4.75 2.23
CA ARG A 142 -21.97 -5.50 2.99
C ARG A 142 -23.05 -6.05 2.08
N ARG A 143 -23.62 -5.18 1.25
CA ARG A 143 -24.73 -5.53 0.36
C ARG A 143 -24.27 -6.49 -0.74
N GLY A 144 -23.07 -6.29 -1.28
CA GLY A 144 -22.50 -7.07 -2.36
C GLY A 144 -22.16 -8.49 -1.93
N ILE A 145 -21.53 -8.65 -0.77
CA ILE A 145 -21.24 -9.97 -0.19
C ILE A 145 -22.55 -10.69 0.12
N ALA A 146 -23.48 -10.05 0.83
CA ALA A 146 -24.76 -10.67 1.18
C ALA A 146 -25.58 -11.09 -0.06
N ALA A 147 -25.65 -10.24 -1.08
CA ALA A 147 -26.35 -10.54 -2.32
C ALA A 147 -25.68 -11.67 -3.12
N THR A 148 -24.34 -11.67 -3.18
CA THR A 148 -23.60 -12.74 -3.86
C THR A 148 -23.77 -14.08 -3.15
N ASP A 149 -23.70 -14.10 -1.81
CA ASP A 149 -23.90 -15.33 -1.04
C ASP A 149 -25.34 -15.86 -1.13
N ALA A 150 -26.35 -14.98 -1.12
CA ALA A 150 -27.74 -15.36 -1.36
C ALA A 150 -27.90 -16.00 -2.75
N TRP A 151 -27.36 -15.35 -3.77
CA TRP A 151 -27.37 -15.85 -5.14
C TRP A 151 -26.65 -17.20 -5.28
N CYS A 152 -25.48 -17.38 -4.64
CA CYS A 152 -24.77 -18.66 -4.63
C CYS A 152 -25.56 -19.78 -3.96
N LYS A 153 -26.27 -19.46 -2.86
CA LYS A 153 -27.13 -20.42 -2.15
C LYS A 153 -28.33 -20.84 -3.00
N GLU A 154 -28.91 -19.92 -3.76
CA GLU A 154 -29.99 -20.25 -4.71
C GLU A 154 -29.52 -21.15 -5.86
N LEU A 155 -28.33 -20.89 -6.40
CA LEU A 155 -27.79 -21.67 -7.52
C LEU A 155 -27.24 -23.05 -7.11
N LYS A 156 -26.54 -23.13 -5.96
CA LYS A 156 -25.73 -24.31 -5.58
C LYS A 156 -25.83 -24.71 -4.11
N GLY A 157 -26.67 -24.05 -3.31
CA GLY A 157 -26.90 -24.39 -1.90
C GLY A 157 -25.77 -24.03 -0.93
N GLN A 158 -24.72 -23.32 -1.39
CA GLN A 158 -23.54 -22.97 -0.60
C GLN A 158 -23.18 -21.50 -0.79
N THR A 159 -22.48 -20.89 0.18
CA THR A 159 -21.93 -19.52 0.04
C THR A 159 -20.84 -19.48 -1.02
N PHE A 160 -20.48 -18.29 -1.51
CA PHE A 160 -19.43 -18.11 -2.51
C PHE A 160 -18.09 -18.71 -2.06
N ALA A 161 -17.70 -18.49 -0.80
CA ALA A 161 -16.44 -18.98 -0.25
C ALA A 161 -16.35 -20.51 -0.16
N ALA A 162 -17.50 -21.20 -0.10
CA ALA A 162 -17.58 -22.66 -0.03
C ALA A 162 -17.55 -23.34 -1.41
N GLN A 163 -17.65 -22.57 -2.50
CA GLN A 163 -17.59 -23.10 -3.86
C GLN A 163 -16.18 -23.53 -4.26
N ASP A 164 -16.07 -24.46 -5.20
CA ASP A 164 -14.80 -24.80 -5.85
C ASP A 164 -14.24 -23.60 -6.66
N SER A 165 -12.94 -23.62 -6.96
CA SER A 165 -12.26 -22.49 -7.61
C SER A 165 -12.81 -22.15 -8.99
N ALA A 166 -13.21 -23.14 -9.79
CA ALA A 166 -13.74 -22.90 -11.14
C ALA A 166 -15.13 -22.25 -11.06
N THR A 167 -15.96 -22.69 -10.12
CA THR A 167 -17.25 -22.05 -9.83
C THR A 167 -17.03 -20.61 -9.32
N ARG A 168 -16.07 -20.37 -8.42
CA ARG A 168 -15.76 -19.00 -7.95
C ARG A 168 -15.36 -18.08 -9.10
N ASP A 169 -14.56 -18.56 -10.06
CA ASP A 169 -14.16 -17.79 -11.24
C ASP A 169 -15.35 -17.42 -12.12
N ASP A 170 -16.23 -18.39 -12.38
CA ASP A 170 -17.42 -18.16 -13.20
C ASP A 170 -18.36 -17.13 -12.56
N LEU A 171 -18.59 -17.25 -11.26
CA LEU A 171 -19.40 -16.30 -10.50
C LEU A 171 -18.79 -14.89 -10.54
N LEU A 172 -17.47 -14.75 -10.37
CA LEU A 172 -16.78 -13.46 -10.47
C LEU A 172 -16.90 -12.85 -11.87
N LYS A 173 -16.79 -13.64 -12.94
CA LYS A 173 -17.01 -13.18 -14.32
C LYS A 173 -18.44 -12.70 -14.54
N GLN A 174 -19.43 -13.38 -13.96
CA GLN A 174 -20.83 -12.94 -14.04
C GLN A 174 -21.06 -11.63 -13.26
N LEU A 175 -20.42 -11.44 -12.11
CA LEU A 175 -20.44 -10.17 -11.38
C LEU A 175 -19.79 -9.04 -12.19
N GLU A 176 -18.65 -9.29 -12.84
CA GLU A 176 -17.96 -8.35 -13.74
C GLU A 176 -18.85 -7.92 -14.92
N ALA A 177 -19.54 -8.89 -15.53
CA ALA A 177 -20.49 -8.64 -16.60
C ALA A 177 -21.74 -7.87 -16.12
N GLY A 178 -22.02 -7.88 -14.80
CA GLY A 178 -23.25 -7.33 -14.24
C GLY A 178 -24.49 -8.17 -14.57
N THR A 179 -24.28 -9.47 -14.83
CA THR A 179 -25.35 -10.40 -15.19
C THR A 179 -26.38 -10.58 -14.08
N PRO A 180 -26.02 -10.80 -12.80
CA PRO A 180 -27.03 -10.94 -11.76
C PRO A 180 -27.62 -9.57 -11.37
N GLN A 181 -28.95 -9.49 -11.32
CA GLN A 181 -29.68 -8.31 -10.84
C GLN A 181 -29.89 -8.42 -9.34
N PHE A 182 -29.09 -7.67 -8.59
CA PHE A 182 -29.25 -7.52 -7.15
C PHE A 182 -30.01 -6.23 -6.83
N ASP A 183 -31.05 -6.32 -6.01
CA ASP A 183 -31.86 -5.16 -5.61
C ASP A 183 -31.07 -4.17 -4.74
N ALA A 184 -30.18 -4.67 -3.89
CA ALA A 184 -29.50 -3.88 -2.87
C ALA A 184 -28.28 -3.09 -3.39
N VAL A 185 -27.60 -3.60 -4.43
CA VAL A 185 -26.37 -3.02 -4.98
C VAL A 185 -26.14 -3.56 -6.39
N PRO A 186 -25.79 -2.74 -7.41
CA PRO A 186 -25.46 -3.28 -8.72
C PRO A 186 -24.25 -4.24 -8.65
N ALA A 187 -24.39 -5.45 -9.19
CA ALA A 187 -23.34 -6.48 -9.15
C ALA A 187 -21.99 -5.98 -9.70
N LYS A 188 -22.04 -5.29 -10.83
CA LYS A 188 -20.86 -4.70 -11.48
C LYS A 188 -20.21 -3.61 -10.62
N LEU A 189 -20.99 -2.83 -9.87
CA LEU A 189 -20.44 -1.81 -8.97
C LEU A 189 -19.65 -2.46 -7.83
N PHE A 190 -20.21 -3.53 -7.23
CA PHE A 190 -19.53 -4.30 -6.19
C PHE A 190 -18.25 -4.95 -6.71
N PHE A 191 -18.31 -5.64 -7.86
CA PHE A 191 -17.13 -6.26 -8.47
C PHE A 191 -16.03 -5.25 -8.77
N ASN A 192 -16.38 -4.11 -9.37
CA ASN A 192 -15.40 -3.09 -9.71
C ASN A 192 -14.69 -2.54 -8.48
N LEU A 193 -15.42 -2.31 -7.38
CA LEU A 193 -14.82 -1.87 -6.11
C LEU A 193 -13.88 -2.92 -5.53
N LEU A 194 -14.31 -4.20 -5.51
CA LEU A 194 -13.49 -5.31 -5.05
C LEU A 194 -12.20 -5.45 -5.87
N LEU A 195 -12.31 -5.41 -7.21
CA LEU A 195 -11.16 -5.49 -8.11
C LEU A 195 -10.21 -4.30 -7.91
N GLN A 196 -10.76 -3.10 -7.79
CA GLN A 196 -9.97 -1.90 -7.54
C GLN A 196 -9.19 -2.03 -6.22
N ASN A 197 -9.85 -2.34 -5.10
CA ASN A 197 -9.15 -2.45 -3.82
C ASN A 197 -8.22 -3.67 -3.76
N THR A 198 -8.47 -4.72 -4.56
CA THR A 198 -7.54 -5.83 -4.70
C THR A 198 -6.23 -5.37 -5.34
N LYS A 199 -6.31 -4.61 -6.44
CA LYS A 199 -5.14 -4.03 -7.10
C LYS A 199 -4.40 -3.05 -6.19
N GLU A 200 -5.14 -2.15 -5.53
CA GLU A 200 -4.55 -1.21 -4.58
C GLU A 200 -3.88 -1.94 -3.40
N GLY A 201 -4.51 -2.97 -2.85
CA GLY A 201 -3.91 -3.77 -1.78
C GLY A 201 -2.66 -4.50 -2.23
N PHE A 202 -2.62 -4.97 -3.48
CA PHE A 202 -1.46 -5.71 -3.99
C PHE A 202 -0.27 -4.80 -4.35
N PHE A 203 -0.53 -3.55 -4.75
CA PHE A 203 0.49 -2.61 -5.22
C PHE A 203 0.69 -1.36 -4.36
N SER A 204 0.05 -1.25 -3.19
CA SER A 204 0.27 -0.14 -2.24
C SER A 204 1.55 -0.32 -1.43
N ASP A 205 1.94 0.71 -0.67
CA ASP A 205 3.00 0.56 0.33
C ASP A 205 2.52 -0.34 1.50
N PRO A 206 3.38 -1.24 2.03
CA PRO A 206 3.02 -2.13 3.14
C PRO A 206 2.45 -1.45 4.38
N ILE A 207 2.71 -0.16 4.60
CA ILE A 207 2.13 0.62 5.70
C ILE A 207 0.59 0.55 5.73
N HIS A 208 -0.04 0.33 4.59
CA HIS A 208 -1.50 0.23 4.44
C HIS A 208 -2.06 -1.18 4.71
N GLY A 209 -1.21 -2.18 4.96
CA GLY A 209 -1.60 -3.55 5.31
C GLY A 209 -1.59 -4.54 4.13
N GLY A 210 -1.49 -4.03 2.91
CA GLY A 210 -1.31 -4.82 1.68
C GLY A 210 0.16 -4.95 1.28
N ASN A 211 0.42 -5.47 0.09
CA ASN A 211 1.75 -5.66 -0.51
C ASN A 211 2.85 -6.13 0.47
N LYS A 212 2.51 -7.02 1.42
CA LYS A 212 3.44 -7.50 2.45
C LYS A 212 4.67 -8.12 1.80
N GLY A 213 5.84 -7.81 2.35
CA GLY A 213 7.11 -8.26 1.76
C GLY A 213 7.40 -7.65 0.38
N LEU A 214 6.67 -6.61 -0.03
CA LEU A 214 6.86 -5.88 -1.28
C LEU A 214 6.68 -6.79 -2.51
N VAL A 215 5.87 -7.84 -2.39
CA VAL A 215 5.71 -8.88 -3.42
C VAL A 215 5.18 -8.32 -4.74
N GLY A 216 4.19 -7.42 -4.68
CA GLY A 216 3.63 -6.80 -5.87
C GLY A 216 4.60 -5.84 -6.55
N TRP A 217 5.39 -5.09 -5.77
CA TRP A 217 6.42 -4.20 -6.33
C TRP A 217 7.57 -4.99 -6.95
N THR A 218 8.00 -6.06 -6.29
CA THR A 218 9.03 -6.97 -6.81
C THR A 218 8.59 -7.62 -8.11
N LEU A 219 7.33 -8.07 -8.19
CA LEU A 219 6.75 -8.69 -9.37
C LEU A 219 6.84 -7.79 -10.62
N ILE A 220 6.54 -6.50 -10.47
CA ILE A 220 6.54 -5.54 -11.60
C ILE A 220 7.88 -4.79 -11.75
N GLY A 221 8.88 -5.11 -10.94
CA GLY A 221 10.17 -4.41 -10.94
C GLY A 221 10.11 -2.95 -10.45
N PHE A 222 9.09 -2.59 -9.66
CA PHE A 222 8.98 -1.25 -9.10
C PHE A 222 9.98 -1.04 -7.95
N PRO A 223 10.85 -0.02 -8.00
CA PRO A 223 11.92 0.19 -7.02
C PRO A 223 11.43 0.63 -5.62
N GLY A 224 10.14 0.94 -5.48
CA GLY A 224 9.55 1.44 -4.24
C GLY A 224 9.81 2.92 -3.99
N ALA A 225 9.65 3.36 -2.74
CA ALA A 225 9.75 4.74 -2.28
C ALA A 225 11.21 5.23 -2.13
N ARG A 226 12.03 5.04 -3.17
CA ARG A 226 13.43 5.49 -3.19
C ARG A 226 13.52 6.98 -3.52
N ALA A 227 14.25 7.73 -2.71
CA ALA A 227 14.48 9.16 -2.94
C ALA A 227 15.38 9.43 -4.16
N ASP A 228 16.32 8.53 -4.45
CA ASP A 228 17.34 8.70 -5.48
C ASP A 228 17.10 7.76 -6.69
N PHE A 229 16.01 8.01 -7.41
CA PHE A 229 15.60 7.26 -8.59
C PHE A 229 15.72 8.06 -9.90
N MET A 230 15.91 9.39 -9.81
CA MET A 230 15.83 10.29 -10.97
C MET A 230 16.82 9.95 -12.08
N ASP A 231 18.04 9.55 -11.73
CA ASP A 231 19.10 9.19 -12.69
C ASP A 231 18.81 7.90 -13.48
N TRP A 232 17.77 7.15 -13.09
CA TRP A 232 17.42 5.85 -13.69
C TRP A 232 16.15 5.89 -14.53
N VAL A 233 15.30 6.91 -14.39
CA VAL A 233 13.97 6.99 -15.06
C VAL A 233 14.07 6.92 -16.58
N GLU A 234 15.10 7.53 -17.17
CA GLU A 234 15.29 7.57 -18.62
C GLU A 234 15.99 6.32 -19.18
N ARG A 235 16.48 5.43 -18.30
CA ARG A 235 17.15 4.20 -18.69
C ARG A 235 16.08 3.14 -18.84
N ASN A 236 15.89 2.64 -20.06
CA ASN A 236 15.03 1.48 -20.32
C ASN A 236 15.70 0.18 -19.81
N GLU A 237 16.14 0.19 -18.56
CA GLU A 237 16.96 -0.82 -17.90
C GLU A 237 16.32 -1.15 -16.54
N GLN A 238 16.38 -2.42 -16.17
CA GLN A 238 15.89 -2.85 -14.87
C GLN A 238 16.67 -2.17 -13.73
N TYR A 239 15.95 -1.67 -12.73
CA TYR A 239 16.58 -1.08 -11.56
C TYR A 239 17.31 -2.16 -10.74
N PRO A 240 18.60 -1.97 -10.39
CA PRO A 240 19.45 -3.06 -9.90
C PRO A 240 19.26 -3.40 -8.42
N PHE A 241 18.53 -2.57 -7.67
CA PHE A 241 18.34 -2.77 -6.23
C PHE A 241 16.91 -3.21 -5.88
N PRO A 242 16.73 -3.98 -4.80
CA PRO A 242 15.41 -4.41 -4.34
C PRO A 242 14.45 -3.26 -4.06
N ALA A 243 13.15 -3.54 -4.10
CA ALA A 243 12.13 -2.57 -3.74
C ALA A 243 12.29 -2.09 -2.28
N VAL A 244 11.94 -0.83 -2.00
CA VAL A 244 12.03 -0.23 -0.66
C VAL A 244 10.70 0.41 -0.26
N SER A 245 10.14 0.06 0.91
CA SER A 245 8.93 0.71 1.44
C SER A 245 9.20 2.12 1.98
N ILE A 246 8.15 2.88 2.23
CA ILE A 246 8.19 4.19 2.93
C ILE A 246 8.85 4.05 4.30
N ARG A 247 8.68 2.90 4.97
CA ARG A 247 9.32 2.60 6.27
C ARG A 247 10.76 2.12 6.15
N GLY A 248 11.28 1.96 4.94
CA GLY A 248 12.64 1.47 4.69
C GLY A 248 12.78 -0.06 4.67
N GLU A 249 11.67 -0.81 4.70
CA GLU A 249 11.68 -2.26 4.51
C GLU A 249 12.16 -2.60 3.09
N ARG A 250 12.83 -3.75 2.91
CA ARG A 250 13.40 -4.17 1.62
C ARG A 250 12.92 -5.57 1.27
N ALA A 251 12.68 -5.80 -0.01
CA ALA A 251 12.35 -7.12 -0.56
C ALA A 251 13.53 -8.09 -0.46
#